data_AF-A0A7J3KA05-F1
#
_entry.id   AF-A0A7J3KA05-F1
#
_cell.length_a   1.000
_cell.length_b   1.000
_cell.length_c   1.000
_cell.angle_alpha   90.00
_cell.angle_beta   90.00
_cell.angle_gamma   90.00
#
_symmetry.space_group_name_H-M   'P 1'
#
loop_
_entity.id
_entity.type
_entity.pdbx_description
1 polymer ?
#
loop_
_entity_poly.entity_id
_entity_poly.type
_entity_poly.pdbx_seq_one_letter_code
_entity_poly.pdbx_strand_id
1 'polypeptide(L)'
;MSGIRGKYVIEKYFVGEGKIPLLILYREREEPMPTILCLHGFTGSKEGLLTLYLKFADAGFCSAAIDARMHGERFDPDFWVKFTENFPKTFLTAVVETAKDIREVIDFLGSKSFVDLRRIGLMGISMGGFITSVAVTMEKRIRAAASIIGAANFPHLIRNLASIDILPFKCFRREPMLNPDEETRRFFERYDPLNNLESFPPTSLLLLGGTLDNLVPKECIVPLYEALKPYYRNAPGDLKLVMYNVGHAYTPEMESEVISWFKEKL
;
A
#
# COMPACT_ATOMS: atom_id res chain seq x y z
N MET A 1 12.69 18.18 -26.98
CA MET A 1 12.48 16.90 -26.28
C MET A 1 13.83 16.34 -25.90
N SER A 2 14.21 16.36 -24.62
CA SER A 2 15.40 15.64 -24.14
C SER A 2 15.07 14.16 -24.14
N GLY A 3 15.71 13.37 -25.00
CA GLY A 3 15.49 11.92 -25.04
C GLY A 3 15.88 11.27 -23.71
N ILE A 4 15.08 10.30 -23.25
CA ILE A 4 15.42 9.45 -22.12
C ILE A 4 16.48 8.44 -22.62
N ARG A 5 17.68 8.45 -22.04
CA ARG A 5 18.78 7.52 -22.36
C ARG A 5 19.32 6.89 -21.07
N GLY A 6 19.67 5.61 -21.11
CA GLY A 6 20.27 4.90 -19.98
C GLY A 6 19.99 3.40 -20.03
N LYS A 7 20.58 2.67 -19.08
CA LYS A 7 20.35 1.23 -18.88
C LYS A 7 19.41 1.02 -17.70
N TYR A 8 18.29 0.35 -17.94
CA TYR A 8 17.38 -0.10 -16.90
C TYR A 8 17.77 -1.51 -16.47
N VAL A 9 17.68 -1.75 -15.16
CA VAL A 9 17.95 -3.04 -14.53
C VAL A 9 16.65 -3.53 -13.92
N ILE A 10 16.32 -4.79 -14.19
CA ILE A 10 15.18 -5.50 -13.62
C ILE A 10 15.73 -6.76 -12.99
N GLU A 11 15.49 -6.94 -11.70
CA GLU A 11 15.96 -8.09 -10.93
C GLU A 11 14.80 -8.73 -10.19
N LYS A 12 14.80 -10.06 -10.10
CA LYS A 12 13.83 -10.83 -9.33
C LYS A 12 14.52 -11.57 -8.20
N TYR A 13 13.91 -11.55 -7.03
CA TYR A 13 14.41 -12.15 -5.81
C TYR A 13 13.29 -12.85 -5.04
N PHE A 14 13.67 -13.75 -4.14
CA PHE A 14 12.82 -14.23 -3.05
C PHE A 14 13.48 -13.84 -1.73
N VAL A 15 12.74 -13.14 -0.87
CA VAL A 15 13.26 -12.58 0.38
C VAL A 15 12.74 -13.36 1.58
N GLY A 16 13.63 -13.61 2.55
CA GLY A 16 13.29 -14.18 3.85
C GLY A 16 12.82 -15.64 3.79
N GLU A 17 12.44 -16.17 4.94
CA GLU A 17 11.92 -17.53 5.08
C GLU A 17 10.56 -17.68 4.37
N GLY A 18 9.76 -16.61 4.39
CA GLY A 18 8.46 -16.55 3.72
C GLY A 18 8.52 -16.50 2.18
N LYS A 19 9.73 -16.60 1.59
CA LYS A 19 10.00 -16.52 0.14
C LYS A 19 9.18 -15.42 -0.53
N ILE A 20 9.28 -14.20 -0.01
CA ILE A 20 8.55 -13.03 -0.51
C ILE A 20 9.06 -12.73 -1.93
N PRO A 21 8.25 -12.89 -3.00
CA PRO A 21 8.66 -12.57 -4.35
C PRO A 21 8.83 -11.05 -4.47
N LEU A 22 10.01 -10.64 -4.90
CA LEU A 22 10.41 -9.25 -5.01
C LEU A 22 10.90 -8.97 -6.44
N LEU A 23 10.36 -7.92 -7.05
CA LEU A 23 10.79 -7.35 -8.30
C LEU A 23 11.43 -5.99 -8.03
N ILE A 24 12.71 -5.84 -8.38
CA ILE A 24 13.42 -4.57 -8.30
C ILE A 24 13.57 -4.00 -9.71
N LEU A 25 13.27 -2.72 -9.88
CA LEU A 25 13.46 -2.00 -11.13
C LEU A 25 14.04 -0.61 -10.88
N TYR A 26 15.17 -0.31 -11.53
CA TYR A 26 15.81 1.00 -11.47
C TYR A 26 16.58 1.31 -12.75
N ARG A 27 17.06 2.55 -12.87
CA ARG A 27 18.03 2.96 -13.89
C ARG A 27 19.40 3.05 -13.23
N GLU A 28 20.44 2.46 -13.84
CA GLU A 28 21.80 2.48 -13.26
C GLU A 28 22.25 3.92 -12.95
N ARG A 29 22.84 4.09 -11.76
CA ARG A 29 23.38 5.35 -11.25
C ARG A 29 24.61 5.06 -10.40
N GLU A 30 25.49 6.05 -10.30
CA GLU A 30 26.71 5.96 -9.47
C GLU A 30 26.36 6.03 -7.98
N GLU A 31 25.38 6.86 -7.62
CA GLU A 31 24.96 7.09 -6.24
C GLU A 31 23.81 6.16 -5.81
N PRO A 32 23.79 5.70 -4.54
CA PRO A 32 22.65 4.96 -3.98
C PRO A 32 21.33 5.73 -4.11
N MET A 33 20.28 5.03 -4.52
CA MET A 33 19.00 5.62 -4.87
C MET A 33 18.00 5.56 -3.71
N PRO A 34 17.16 6.60 -3.55
CA PRO A 34 15.94 6.47 -2.75
C PRO A 34 15.08 5.34 -3.34
N THR A 35 14.47 4.54 -2.48
CA THR A 35 13.75 3.32 -2.91
C THR A 35 12.29 3.39 -2.51
N ILE A 36 11.39 3.12 -3.45
CA ILE A 36 9.94 3.09 -3.22
C ILE A 36 9.48 1.63 -3.25
N LEU A 37 9.02 1.13 -2.11
CA LEU A 37 8.34 -0.16 -2.05
C LEU A 37 6.93 -0.01 -2.63
N CYS A 38 6.54 -0.92 -3.53
CA CYS A 38 5.30 -0.82 -4.30
C CYS A 38 4.39 -2.02 -4.04
N LEU A 39 3.12 -1.75 -3.70
CA LEU A 39 2.12 -2.75 -3.34
C LEU A 39 0.94 -2.70 -4.30
N HIS A 40 0.63 -3.84 -4.91
CA HIS A 40 -0.45 -3.96 -5.88
C HIS A 40 -1.84 -4.06 -5.21
N GLY A 41 -2.88 -3.85 -6.01
CA GLY A 41 -4.28 -4.01 -5.58
C GLY A 41 -4.71 -5.47 -5.49
N PHE A 42 -5.94 -5.69 -5.00
CA PHE A 42 -6.53 -7.01 -4.87
C PHE A 42 -6.50 -7.78 -6.22
N THR A 43 -6.23 -9.09 -6.19
CA THR A 43 -5.99 -9.96 -7.37
C THR A 43 -4.77 -9.63 -8.25
N GLY A 44 -3.99 -8.59 -7.92
CA GLY A 44 -2.81 -8.19 -8.70
C GLY A 44 -1.53 -8.98 -8.42
N SER A 45 -0.42 -8.49 -8.99
CA SER A 45 0.94 -8.97 -8.73
C SER A 45 1.94 -7.80 -8.75
N LYS A 46 3.18 -8.05 -8.31
CA LYS A 46 4.31 -7.12 -8.33
C LYS A 46 4.60 -6.53 -9.71
N GLU A 47 4.29 -7.24 -10.79
CA GLU A 47 4.42 -6.74 -12.18
C GLU A 47 3.32 -5.74 -12.60
N GLY A 48 2.25 -5.61 -11.81
CA GLY A 48 1.05 -4.86 -12.20
C GLY A 48 1.24 -3.35 -12.45
N LEU A 49 2.34 -2.75 -11.97
CA LEU A 49 2.63 -1.32 -12.09
C LEU A 49 3.98 -1.04 -12.79
N LEU A 50 4.43 -1.93 -13.70
CA LEU A 50 5.70 -1.79 -14.41
C LEU A 50 5.91 -0.41 -15.07
N THR A 51 4.86 0.17 -15.66
CA THR A 51 4.95 1.50 -16.28
C THR A 51 5.26 2.59 -15.25
N LEU A 52 4.71 2.50 -14.04
CA LEU A 52 5.02 3.42 -12.95
C LEU A 52 6.46 3.22 -12.47
N TYR A 53 6.93 1.97 -12.36
CA TYR A 53 8.30 1.70 -11.94
C TYR A 53 9.33 2.30 -12.90
N LEU A 54 9.06 2.27 -14.21
CA LEU A 54 9.88 2.95 -15.22
C LEU A 54 9.90 4.47 -15.00
N LYS A 55 8.74 5.08 -14.70
CA LYS A 55 8.65 6.52 -14.37
C LYS A 55 9.39 6.86 -13.09
N PHE A 56 9.35 6.00 -12.07
CA PHE A 56 10.16 6.14 -10.86
C PHE A 56 11.66 6.04 -11.15
N ALA A 57 12.08 5.08 -11.97
CA ALA A 57 13.48 4.96 -12.41
C ALA A 57 13.96 6.23 -13.14
N ASP A 58 13.12 6.81 -13.98
CA ASP A 58 13.40 8.08 -14.66
C ASP A 58 13.49 9.27 -13.69
N ALA A 59 12.64 9.28 -12.67
CA ALA A 59 12.67 10.25 -11.59
C ALA A 59 13.85 10.03 -10.61
N GLY A 60 14.58 8.91 -10.72
CA GLY A 60 15.79 8.62 -9.94
C GLY A 60 15.57 7.73 -8.71
N PHE A 61 14.44 7.04 -8.66
CA PHE A 61 14.12 6.07 -7.62
C PHE A 61 14.43 4.64 -8.07
N CYS A 62 14.73 3.80 -7.10
CA CYS A 62 14.61 2.36 -7.23
C CYS A 62 13.18 1.95 -6.85
N SER A 63 12.53 1.10 -7.64
CA SER A 63 11.23 0.51 -7.30
C SER A 63 11.44 -0.91 -6.78
N ALA A 64 10.80 -1.26 -5.68
CA ALA A 64 10.83 -2.58 -5.07
C ALA A 64 9.40 -3.11 -4.87
N ALA A 65 8.89 -3.91 -5.79
CA ALA A 65 7.52 -4.40 -5.76
C ALA A 65 7.44 -5.84 -5.25
N ILE A 66 6.48 -6.12 -4.36
CA ILE A 66 6.28 -7.47 -3.80
C ILE A 66 4.90 -8.02 -4.13
N ASP A 67 4.80 -9.34 -4.20
CA ASP A 67 3.51 -10.02 -4.22
C ASP A 67 2.95 -10.09 -2.80
N ALA A 68 1.74 -9.53 -2.62
CA ALA A 68 1.02 -9.63 -1.36
C ALA A 68 0.72 -11.10 -1.01
N ARG A 69 0.52 -11.38 0.28
CA ARG A 69 0.09 -12.71 0.74
C ARG A 69 -1.17 -13.14 -0.02
N MET A 70 -1.20 -14.40 -0.43
CA MET A 70 -2.30 -15.02 -1.20
C MET A 70 -2.50 -14.46 -2.63
N HIS A 71 -1.55 -13.69 -3.15
CA HIS A 71 -1.61 -13.05 -4.47
C HIS A 71 -0.33 -13.29 -5.28
N GLY A 72 -0.37 -12.99 -6.58
CA GLY A 72 0.79 -13.13 -7.48
C GLY A 72 1.43 -14.52 -7.40
N GLU A 73 2.76 -14.60 -7.26
CA GLU A 73 3.49 -15.87 -7.10
C GLU A 73 3.25 -16.55 -5.74
N ARG A 74 2.48 -15.91 -4.85
CA ARG A 74 2.08 -16.44 -3.53
C ARG A 74 0.61 -16.83 -3.49
N PHE A 75 -0.01 -17.00 -4.66
CA PHE A 75 -1.42 -17.32 -4.76
C PHE A 75 -1.75 -18.61 -3.99
N ASP A 76 -2.80 -18.52 -3.18
CA ASP A 76 -3.31 -19.64 -2.39
C ASP A 76 -4.35 -20.41 -3.24
N PRO A 77 -4.20 -21.72 -3.51
CA PRO A 77 -5.19 -22.47 -4.27
C PRO A 77 -6.61 -22.40 -3.70
N ASP A 78 -6.74 -22.24 -2.38
CA ASP A 78 -8.03 -22.15 -1.68
C ASP A 78 -8.50 -20.69 -1.51
N PHE A 79 -7.85 -19.73 -2.18
CA PHE A 79 -8.09 -18.29 -2.02
C PHE A 79 -9.59 -17.94 -2.07
N TRP A 80 -10.29 -18.34 -3.13
CA TRP A 80 -11.70 -18.00 -3.32
C TRP A 80 -12.62 -18.66 -2.29
N VAL A 81 -12.27 -19.85 -1.80
CA VAL A 81 -13.03 -20.55 -0.76
C VAL A 81 -12.90 -19.78 0.55
N LYS A 82 -11.67 -19.49 0.98
CA LYS A 82 -11.38 -18.74 2.22
C LYS A 82 -12.05 -17.37 2.22
N PHE A 83 -11.92 -16.63 1.12
CA PHE A 83 -12.55 -15.31 0.96
C PHE A 83 -14.08 -15.39 0.98
N THR A 84 -14.67 -16.44 0.41
CA THR A 84 -16.13 -16.64 0.44
C THR A 84 -16.64 -16.97 1.84
N GLU A 85 -15.89 -17.77 2.60
CA GLU A 85 -16.27 -18.20 3.94
C GLU A 85 -16.14 -17.09 4.99
N ASN A 86 -15.02 -16.37 5.02
CA ASN A 86 -14.76 -15.29 5.98
C ASN A 86 -13.88 -14.20 5.35
N PHE A 87 -14.49 -13.41 4.46
CA PHE A 87 -13.83 -12.30 3.77
C PHE A 87 -13.04 -11.37 4.72
N PRO A 88 -13.63 -10.84 5.81
CA PRO A 88 -12.91 -9.90 6.68
C PRO A 88 -11.64 -10.50 7.24
N LYS A 89 -11.73 -11.71 7.81
CA LYS A 89 -10.56 -12.37 8.41
C LYS A 89 -9.49 -12.63 7.36
N THR A 90 -9.84 -13.23 6.22
CA THR A 90 -8.86 -13.60 5.20
C THR A 90 -8.22 -12.36 4.56
N PHE A 91 -9.01 -11.35 4.21
CA PHE A 91 -8.52 -10.11 3.62
C PHE A 91 -7.59 -9.35 4.57
N LEU A 92 -8.00 -9.16 5.83
CA LEU A 92 -7.19 -8.42 6.80
C LEU A 92 -5.92 -9.18 7.19
N THR A 93 -5.98 -10.52 7.23
CA THR A 93 -4.77 -11.35 7.41
C THR A 93 -3.79 -11.10 6.26
N ALA A 94 -4.25 -11.12 5.01
CA ALA A 94 -3.39 -10.82 3.87
C ALA A 94 -2.80 -9.40 3.96
N VAL A 95 -3.59 -8.41 4.39
CA VAL A 95 -3.12 -7.03 4.57
C VAL A 95 -2.04 -6.93 5.64
N VAL A 96 -2.31 -7.43 6.85
CA VAL A 96 -1.41 -7.28 8.01
C VAL A 96 -0.14 -8.12 7.86
N GLU A 97 -0.25 -9.36 7.37
CA GLU A 97 0.93 -10.20 7.16
C GLU A 97 1.82 -9.66 6.02
N THR A 98 1.23 -9.08 4.97
CA THR A 98 2.02 -8.37 3.96
C THR A 98 2.66 -7.10 4.53
N ALA A 99 1.98 -6.38 5.43
CA ALA A 99 2.56 -5.22 6.09
C ALA A 99 3.76 -5.59 6.98
N LYS A 100 3.75 -6.77 7.61
CA LYS A 100 4.90 -7.30 8.35
C LYS A 100 6.06 -7.69 7.44
N ASP A 101 5.76 -8.30 6.29
CA ASP A 101 6.77 -8.70 5.29
C ASP A 101 7.64 -7.52 4.83
N ILE A 102 7.12 -6.28 4.87
CA ILE A 102 7.86 -5.07 4.47
C ILE A 102 9.15 -4.88 5.26
N ARG A 103 9.18 -5.27 6.54
CA ARG A 103 10.40 -5.20 7.36
C ARG A 103 11.52 -6.04 6.76
N GLU A 104 11.23 -7.30 6.43
CA GLU A 104 12.19 -8.23 5.84
C GLU A 104 12.64 -7.75 4.45
N VAL A 105 11.74 -7.15 3.68
CA VAL A 105 12.07 -6.56 2.37
C VAL A 105 13.02 -5.37 2.53
N ILE A 106 12.78 -4.47 3.49
CA ILE A 106 13.70 -3.35 3.75
C ILE A 106 15.05 -3.86 4.25
N ASP A 107 15.08 -4.88 5.11
CA ASP A 107 16.32 -5.51 5.58
C ASP A 107 17.14 -6.05 4.39
N PHE A 108 16.48 -6.77 3.49
CA PHE A 108 17.11 -7.28 2.27
C PHE A 108 17.60 -6.17 1.35
N LEU A 109 16.78 -5.13 1.13
CA LEU A 109 17.18 -3.97 0.32
C LEU A 109 18.40 -3.26 0.93
N GLY A 110 18.55 -3.29 2.25
CA GLY A 110 19.72 -2.78 2.96
C GLY A 110 21.05 -3.45 2.61
N SER A 111 21.00 -4.66 2.06
CA SER A 111 22.20 -5.37 1.58
C SER A 111 22.63 -4.94 0.16
N LYS A 112 21.82 -4.12 -0.53
CA LYS A 112 22.06 -3.68 -1.91
C LYS A 112 22.80 -2.35 -1.90
N SER A 113 24.01 -2.33 -2.47
CA SER A 113 24.85 -1.11 -2.52
C SER A 113 24.22 0.06 -3.26
N PHE A 114 23.27 -0.19 -4.16
CA PHE A 114 22.55 0.83 -4.92
C PHE A 114 21.30 1.39 -4.20
N VAL A 115 21.01 0.98 -2.96
CA VAL A 115 19.86 1.45 -2.17
C VAL A 115 20.30 2.37 -1.04
N ASP A 116 19.65 3.53 -0.90
CA ASP A 116 19.78 4.41 0.27
C ASP A 116 18.68 4.13 1.31
N LEU A 117 19.03 3.37 2.36
CA LEU A 117 18.10 3.04 3.45
C LEU A 117 17.56 4.24 4.25
N ARG A 118 18.18 5.42 4.14
CA ARG A 118 17.68 6.62 4.83
C ARG A 118 16.48 7.22 4.11
N ARG A 119 16.23 6.79 2.86
CA ARG A 119 15.24 7.35 1.94
C ARG A 119 14.35 6.25 1.36
N ILE A 120 13.62 5.59 2.24
CA ILE A 120 12.64 4.56 1.88
C ILE A 120 11.24 5.16 1.79
N GLY A 121 10.63 5.03 0.63
CA GLY A 121 9.22 5.29 0.37
C GLY A 121 8.39 4.01 0.37
N LEU A 122 7.09 4.12 0.61
CA LEU A 122 6.13 3.03 0.47
C LEU A 122 4.86 3.53 -0.24
N MET A 123 4.39 2.81 -1.24
CA MET A 123 3.10 3.10 -1.84
C MET A 123 2.28 1.86 -2.10
N GLY A 124 0.97 2.05 -2.21
CA GLY A 124 0.09 0.99 -2.63
C GLY A 124 -1.26 1.49 -3.12
N ILE A 125 -1.87 0.70 -4.01
CA ILE A 125 -3.14 1.00 -4.67
C ILE A 125 -4.20 0.02 -4.21
N SER A 126 -5.41 0.52 -3.90
CA SER A 126 -6.52 -0.29 -3.40
C SER A 126 -6.03 -1.09 -2.20
N MET A 127 -6.14 -2.43 -2.17
CA MET A 127 -5.55 -3.31 -1.13
C MET A 127 -4.12 -2.91 -0.73
N GLY A 128 -3.27 -2.55 -1.69
CA GLY A 128 -1.91 -2.06 -1.42
C GLY A 128 -1.90 -0.81 -0.54
N GLY A 129 -2.86 0.09 -0.70
CA GLY A 129 -3.01 1.29 0.14
C GLY A 129 -3.42 0.98 1.58
N PHE A 130 -4.16 -0.12 1.82
CA PHE A 130 -4.47 -0.61 3.17
C PHE A 130 -3.19 -1.13 3.82
N ILE A 131 -2.43 -1.94 3.08
CA ILE A 131 -1.13 -2.47 3.51
C ILE A 131 -0.20 -1.30 3.82
N THR A 132 -0.13 -0.27 2.97
CA THR A 132 0.66 0.95 3.21
C THR A 132 0.30 1.61 4.54
N SER A 133 -0.99 1.85 4.79
CA SER A 133 -1.44 2.50 6.04
C SER A 133 -1.07 1.67 7.29
N VAL A 134 -1.20 0.34 7.23
CA VAL A 134 -0.79 -0.55 8.34
C VAL A 134 0.73 -0.58 8.49
N ALA A 135 1.47 -0.68 7.41
CA ALA A 135 2.93 -0.80 7.45
C ALA A 135 3.59 0.43 8.07
N VAL A 136 3.06 1.63 7.79
CA VAL A 136 3.55 2.88 8.38
C VAL A 136 3.48 2.85 9.92
N THR A 137 2.48 2.18 10.50
CA THR A 137 2.38 2.08 11.96
C THR A 137 3.41 1.11 12.56
N MET A 138 3.98 0.21 11.75
CA MET A 138 4.86 -0.88 12.19
C MET A 138 6.34 -0.71 11.85
N GLU A 139 6.67 0.11 10.85
CA GLU A 139 8.00 0.19 10.25
C GLU A 139 8.48 1.65 10.09
N LYS A 140 9.36 2.07 11.00
CA LYS A 140 9.80 3.47 11.13
C LYS A 140 10.87 3.90 10.14
N ARG A 141 11.41 2.97 9.34
CA ARG A 141 12.33 3.30 8.25
C ARG A 141 11.61 3.91 7.04
N ILE A 142 10.29 3.74 6.94
CA ILE A 142 9.48 4.38 5.90
C ILE A 142 9.44 5.90 6.18
N ARG A 143 10.06 6.68 5.29
CA ARG A 143 10.13 8.14 5.39
C ARG A 143 8.97 8.85 4.71
N ALA A 144 8.50 8.31 3.59
CA ALA A 144 7.35 8.83 2.88
C ALA A 144 6.42 7.68 2.47
N ALA A 145 5.11 7.90 2.53
CA ALA A 145 4.11 6.92 2.17
C ALA A 145 3.00 7.52 1.30
N ALA A 146 2.46 6.73 0.39
CA ALA A 146 1.29 7.10 -0.43
C ALA A 146 0.26 5.97 -0.43
N SER A 147 -0.88 6.19 0.24
CA SER A 147 -2.04 5.30 0.19
C SER A 147 -3.02 5.80 -0.86
N ILE A 148 -3.27 4.99 -1.89
CA ILE A 148 -4.02 5.39 -3.08
C ILE A 148 -5.27 4.53 -3.16
N ILE A 149 -6.46 5.15 -3.13
CA ILE A 149 -7.77 4.49 -3.07
C ILE A 149 -7.82 3.33 -2.06
N GLY A 150 -7.05 3.46 -0.97
CA GLY A 150 -6.94 2.50 0.13
C GLY A 150 -7.89 2.83 1.27
N ALA A 151 -7.87 2.06 2.36
CA ALA A 151 -8.58 2.41 3.60
C ALA A 151 -7.68 2.35 4.83
N ALA A 152 -8.15 3.05 5.85
CA ALA A 152 -7.63 3.08 7.20
C ALA A 152 -8.77 3.04 8.24
N ASN A 153 -9.94 2.53 7.86
CA ASN A 153 -11.10 2.30 8.73
C ASN A 153 -11.74 0.96 8.34
N PHE A 154 -11.21 -0.12 8.92
CA PHE A 154 -11.55 -1.48 8.53
C PHE A 154 -13.01 -1.83 8.86
N PRO A 155 -13.55 -1.53 10.06
CA PRO A 155 -14.96 -1.80 10.34
C PRO A 155 -15.91 -1.12 9.36
N HIS A 156 -15.62 0.13 8.96
CA HIS A 156 -16.43 0.83 7.99
C HIS A 156 -16.35 0.18 6.60
N LEU A 157 -15.13 -0.11 6.12
CA LEU A 157 -14.93 -0.81 4.84
C LEU A 157 -15.72 -2.11 4.81
N ILE A 158 -15.55 -2.98 5.80
CA ILE A 158 -16.17 -4.30 5.80
C ILE A 158 -17.70 -4.19 5.78
N ARG A 159 -18.28 -3.26 6.55
CA ARG A 159 -19.72 -3.00 6.51
C ARG A 159 -20.18 -2.45 5.15
N ASN A 160 -19.40 -1.55 4.54
CA ASN A 160 -19.68 -1.02 3.22
C ASN A 160 -19.63 -2.12 2.14
N LEU A 161 -18.62 -2.98 2.16
CA LEU A 161 -18.53 -4.11 1.23
C LEU A 161 -19.69 -5.09 1.38
N ALA A 162 -20.25 -5.25 2.59
CA ALA A 162 -21.41 -6.10 2.83
C ALA A 162 -22.72 -5.53 2.25
N SER A 163 -22.78 -4.21 2.00
CA SER A 163 -23.96 -3.55 1.42
C SER A 163 -23.91 -3.47 -0.11
N ILE A 164 -22.80 -3.85 -0.73
CA ILE A 164 -22.57 -3.74 -2.17
C ILE A 164 -22.82 -5.08 -2.86
N ASP A 165 -23.66 -5.07 -3.89
CA ASP A 165 -23.97 -6.25 -4.72
C ASP A 165 -23.12 -6.31 -6.00
N ILE A 166 -21.79 -6.28 -5.85
CA ILE A 166 -20.81 -6.40 -6.95
C ILE A 166 -20.11 -7.75 -6.86
N LEU A 167 -19.98 -8.47 -7.96
CA LEU A 167 -19.18 -9.71 -8.03
C LEU A 167 -17.68 -9.36 -7.95
N PRO A 168 -16.84 -10.06 -7.18
CA PRO A 168 -17.09 -11.31 -6.43
C PRO A 168 -17.70 -11.13 -5.03
N PHE A 169 -17.80 -9.90 -4.51
CA PHE A 169 -18.28 -9.61 -3.15
C PHE A 169 -19.70 -10.12 -2.87
N LYS A 170 -20.56 -10.18 -3.90
CA LYS A 170 -21.88 -10.82 -3.83
C LYS A 170 -21.83 -12.28 -3.37
N CYS A 171 -20.75 -13.00 -3.69
CA CYS A 171 -20.58 -14.40 -3.29
C CYS A 171 -20.09 -14.54 -1.84
N PHE A 172 -19.58 -13.48 -1.22
CA PHE A 172 -19.06 -13.56 0.14
C PHE A 172 -20.20 -13.67 1.14
N ARG A 173 -19.99 -14.49 2.18
CA ARG A 173 -20.93 -14.56 3.30
C ARG A 173 -20.99 -13.20 3.98
N ARG A 174 -22.20 -12.62 4.05
CA ARG A 174 -22.44 -11.34 4.73
C ARG A 174 -22.36 -11.43 6.24
N GLU A 175 -22.65 -12.60 6.82
CA GLU A 175 -22.71 -12.78 8.27
C GLU A 175 -21.38 -12.41 8.97
N PRO A 176 -20.20 -12.92 8.55
CA PRO A 176 -18.92 -12.50 9.14
C PRO A 176 -18.58 -11.02 8.93
N MET A 177 -19.14 -10.37 7.91
CA MET A 177 -18.90 -8.96 7.62
C MET A 177 -19.75 -8.04 8.51
N LEU A 178 -21.01 -8.43 8.76
CA LEU A 178 -21.95 -7.68 9.60
C LEU A 178 -21.73 -7.97 11.09
N ASN A 179 -21.41 -9.22 11.42
CA ASN A 179 -21.18 -9.73 12.77
C ASN A 179 -19.80 -10.41 12.85
N PRO A 180 -18.69 -9.63 12.78
CA PRO A 180 -17.36 -10.19 12.87
C PRO A 180 -17.17 -10.97 14.19
N ASP A 181 -16.50 -12.11 14.11
CA ASP A 181 -16.13 -12.91 15.28
C ASP A 181 -15.11 -12.17 16.17
N GLU A 182 -14.86 -12.71 17.37
CA GLU A 182 -13.96 -12.13 18.35
C GLU A 182 -12.53 -11.95 17.81
N GLU A 183 -12.06 -12.88 16.98
CA GLU A 183 -10.72 -12.81 16.37
C GLU A 183 -10.62 -11.64 15.38
N THR A 184 -11.64 -11.46 14.54
CA THR A 184 -11.73 -10.34 13.58
C THR A 184 -11.84 -9.00 14.30
N ARG A 185 -12.60 -8.93 15.40
CA ARG A 185 -12.69 -7.71 16.23
C ARG A 185 -11.34 -7.33 16.84
N ARG A 186 -10.60 -8.30 17.37
CA ARG A 186 -9.23 -8.08 17.87
C ARG A 186 -8.28 -7.62 16.77
N PHE A 187 -8.48 -8.10 15.54
CA PHE A 187 -7.75 -7.61 14.37
C PHE A 187 -8.00 -6.12 14.13
N PHE A 188 -9.26 -5.68 14.17
CA PHE A 188 -9.60 -4.25 14.06
C PHE A 188 -8.96 -3.43 15.18
N GLU A 189 -9.14 -3.84 16.43
CA GLU A 189 -8.59 -3.13 17.59
C GLU A 189 -7.07 -2.96 17.49
N ARG A 190 -6.36 -4.01 17.05
CA ARG A 190 -4.91 -4.03 17.03
C ARG A 190 -4.30 -3.32 15.82
N TYR A 191 -4.89 -3.48 14.63
CA TYR A 191 -4.23 -3.15 13.37
C TYR A 191 -4.94 -2.09 12.54
N ASP A 192 -6.17 -1.70 12.89
CA ASP A 192 -6.80 -0.57 12.23
C ASP A 192 -5.93 0.69 12.43
N PRO A 193 -5.53 1.39 11.35
CA PRO A 193 -4.65 2.55 11.48
C PRO A 193 -5.25 3.69 12.32
N LEU A 194 -6.59 3.81 12.43
CA LEU A 194 -7.24 4.79 13.29
C LEU A 194 -6.97 4.55 14.79
N ASN A 195 -6.61 3.32 15.18
CA ASN A 195 -6.26 2.98 16.56
C ASN A 195 -4.76 3.15 16.86
N ASN A 196 -3.96 3.60 15.89
CA ASN A 196 -2.49 3.63 15.96
C ASN A 196 -1.90 4.97 15.48
N LEU A 197 -2.60 6.08 15.74
CA LEU A 197 -2.30 7.41 15.16
C LEU A 197 -0.89 7.93 15.52
N GLU A 198 -0.45 7.72 16.76
CA GLU A 198 0.86 8.12 17.27
C GLU A 198 2.01 7.42 16.53
N SER A 199 1.71 6.33 15.84
CA SER A 199 2.69 5.58 15.06
C SER A 199 2.87 6.08 13.63
N PHE A 200 2.12 7.09 13.18
CA PHE A 200 2.30 7.63 11.82
C PHE A 200 3.52 8.56 11.70
N PRO A 201 3.71 9.57 12.56
CA PRO A 201 4.94 10.36 12.53
C PRO A 201 6.20 9.50 12.81
N PRO A 202 7.36 9.86 12.22
CA PRO A 202 7.60 11.04 11.39
C PRO A 202 7.36 10.82 9.89
N THR A 203 6.69 9.74 9.47
CA THR A 203 6.50 9.42 8.05
C THR A 203 5.65 10.48 7.36
N SER A 204 6.10 11.03 6.23
CA SER A 204 5.27 11.90 5.40
C SER A 204 4.18 11.07 4.72
N LEU A 205 2.91 11.38 4.93
CA LEU A 205 1.77 10.61 4.43
C LEU A 205 0.96 11.36 3.38
N LEU A 206 0.84 10.76 2.19
CA LEU A 206 -0.09 11.13 1.13
C LEU A 206 -1.27 10.15 1.10
N LEU A 207 -2.49 10.69 1.15
CA LEU A 207 -3.74 9.95 1.03
C LEU A 207 -4.46 10.42 -0.23
N LEU A 208 -4.70 9.52 -1.19
CA LEU A 208 -5.45 9.82 -2.40
C LEU A 208 -6.74 8.97 -2.42
N GLY A 209 -7.88 9.58 -2.74
CA GLY A 209 -9.16 8.85 -2.84
C GLY A 209 -10.03 9.35 -3.99
N GLY A 210 -11.07 8.57 -4.33
CA GLY A 210 -12.11 8.95 -5.28
C GLY A 210 -13.36 9.44 -4.56
N THR A 211 -13.96 10.54 -5.01
CA THR A 211 -15.24 11.05 -4.46
C THR A 211 -16.45 10.23 -4.89
N LEU A 212 -16.32 9.43 -5.95
CA LEU A 212 -17.36 8.54 -6.48
C LEU A 212 -17.02 7.06 -6.21
N ASP A 213 -16.01 6.79 -5.38
CA ASP A 213 -15.58 5.44 -5.05
C ASP A 213 -16.58 4.78 -4.10
N ASN A 214 -17.42 3.90 -4.62
CA ASN A 214 -18.37 3.16 -3.81
C ASN A 214 -17.74 1.93 -3.13
N LEU A 215 -16.58 1.45 -3.60
CA LEU A 215 -15.93 0.26 -3.06
C LEU A 215 -15.15 0.61 -1.79
N VAL A 216 -14.37 1.68 -1.87
CA VAL A 216 -13.58 2.24 -0.78
C VAL A 216 -13.97 3.71 -0.62
N PRO A 217 -15.10 3.99 0.06
CA PRO A 217 -15.66 5.32 0.13
C PRO A 217 -14.78 6.27 0.94
N LYS A 218 -14.99 7.57 0.80
CA LYS A 218 -14.16 8.61 1.47
C LYS A 218 -14.06 8.42 2.99
N GLU A 219 -15.09 7.85 3.62
CA GLU A 219 -15.16 7.49 5.04
C GLU A 219 -14.08 6.47 5.46
N CYS A 220 -13.45 5.80 4.50
CA CYS A 220 -12.31 4.93 4.71
C CYS A 220 -10.99 5.66 4.93
N ILE A 221 -10.84 6.92 4.50
CA ILE A 221 -9.55 7.65 4.57
C ILE A 221 -9.66 9.06 5.17
N VAL A 222 -10.77 9.75 4.97
CA VAL A 222 -10.98 11.11 5.50
C VAL A 222 -10.89 11.12 7.03
N PRO A 223 -11.50 10.17 7.78
CA PRO A 223 -11.36 10.15 9.23
C PRO A 223 -9.91 9.99 9.70
N LEU A 224 -9.09 9.20 8.99
CA LEU A 224 -7.67 9.06 9.32
C LEU A 224 -6.94 10.39 9.14
N TYR A 225 -7.11 11.05 7.98
CA TYR A 225 -6.51 12.36 7.73
C TYR A 225 -6.88 13.37 8.82
N GLU A 226 -8.17 13.44 9.16
CA GLU A 226 -8.70 14.34 10.18
C GLU A 226 -8.09 14.06 11.56
N ALA A 227 -8.00 12.78 11.94
CA ALA A 227 -7.42 12.34 13.20
C ALA A 227 -5.90 12.54 13.29
N LEU A 228 -5.19 12.52 12.15
CA LEU A 228 -3.74 12.71 12.10
C LEU A 228 -3.31 14.19 12.16
N LYS A 229 -4.17 15.15 11.79
CA LYS A 229 -3.81 16.58 11.78
C LYS A 229 -3.11 17.07 13.07
N PRO A 230 -3.56 16.73 14.29
CA PRO A 230 -2.86 17.14 15.51
C PRO A 230 -1.43 16.60 15.63
N TYR A 231 -1.17 15.39 15.11
CA TYR A 231 0.14 14.73 15.15
C TYR A 231 1.15 15.36 14.17
N TYR A 232 0.66 15.96 13.09
CA TYR A 232 1.48 16.63 12.06
C TYR A 232 1.52 18.15 12.21
N ARG A 233 1.03 18.73 13.32
CA ARG A 233 0.94 20.19 13.51
C ARG A 233 2.26 20.95 13.31
N ASN A 234 3.39 20.32 13.62
CA ASN A 234 4.73 20.93 13.49
C ASN A 234 5.37 20.69 12.11
N ALA A 235 4.76 19.85 11.27
CA ALA A 235 5.20 19.53 9.93
C ALA A 235 3.97 19.31 9.02
N PRO A 236 3.11 20.33 8.83
CA PRO A 236 1.85 20.17 8.10
C PRO A 236 2.06 19.77 6.63
N GLY A 237 3.22 20.07 6.05
CA GLY A 237 3.59 19.63 4.70
C GLY A 237 3.79 18.12 4.58
N ASP A 238 3.86 17.38 5.69
CA ASP A 238 4.08 15.93 5.71
C ASP A 238 2.77 15.15 5.82
N LEU A 239 1.60 15.81 5.77
CA LEU A 239 0.30 15.15 5.73
C LEU A 239 -0.58 15.78 4.65
N LYS A 240 -0.90 15.03 3.60
CA LYS A 240 -1.69 15.52 2.46
C LYS A 240 -2.82 14.56 2.11
N LEU A 241 -4.03 15.10 1.90
CA LEU A 241 -5.18 14.37 1.38
C LEU A 241 -5.64 15.03 0.07
N VAL A 242 -5.88 14.24 -0.96
CA VAL A 242 -6.46 14.70 -2.22
C VAL A 242 -7.60 13.76 -2.64
N MET A 243 -8.77 14.34 -2.90
CA MET A 243 -9.94 13.61 -3.38
C MET A 243 -10.21 13.96 -4.84
N TYR A 244 -10.24 12.95 -5.70
CA TYR A 244 -10.43 13.10 -7.15
C TYR A 244 -11.85 12.73 -7.54
N ASN A 245 -12.40 13.36 -8.59
CA ASN A 245 -13.73 13.07 -9.09
C ASN A 245 -13.79 11.79 -9.94
N VAL A 246 -13.50 10.64 -9.31
CA VAL A 246 -13.45 9.32 -9.92
C VAL A 246 -14.03 8.25 -8.99
N GLY A 247 -14.37 7.09 -9.55
CA GLY A 247 -14.73 5.88 -8.80
C GLY A 247 -13.51 5.18 -8.21
N HIS A 248 -13.60 3.85 -8.03
CA HIS A 248 -12.46 3.02 -7.61
C HIS A 248 -11.45 2.84 -8.74
N ALA A 249 -10.69 3.89 -9.06
CA ALA A 249 -9.78 3.93 -10.19
C ALA A 249 -8.49 4.71 -9.84
N TYR A 250 -7.36 4.20 -10.33
CA TYR A 250 -6.07 4.88 -10.29
C TYR A 250 -5.85 5.64 -11.59
N THR A 251 -5.55 6.94 -11.50
CA THR A 251 -5.48 7.82 -12.68
C THR A 251 -4.06 8.38 -12.92
N PRO A 252 -3.77 8.89 -14.13
CA PRO A 252 -2.51 9.58 -14.43
C PRO A 252 -2.24 10.79 -13.53
N GLU A 253 -3.28 11.49 -13.06
CA GLU A 253 -3.16 12.62 -12.14
C GLU A 253 -2.69 12.14 -10.76
N MET A 254 -3.31 11.08 -10.23
CA MET A 254 -2.87 10.43 -8.99
C MET A 254 -1.42 9.96 -9.12
N GLU A 255 -1.06 9.35 -10.25
CA GLU A 255 0.31 8.91 -10.51
C GLU A 255 1.31 10.06 -10.49
N SER A 256 0.97 11.17 -11.13
CA SER A 256 1.81 12.37 -11.16
C SER A 256 1.99 12.96 -9.77
N GLU A 257 0.92 12.99 -8.96
CA GLU A 257 0.94 13.43 -7.57
C GLU A 257 1.85 12.52 -6.71
N VAL A 258 1.76 11.19 -6.87
CA VAL A 258 2.62 10.23 -6.16
C VAL A 258 4.10 10.42 -6.50
N ILE A 259 4.44 10.59 -7.78
CA ILE A 259 5.82 10.84 -8.20
C ILE A 259 6.32 12.17 -7.62
N SER A 260 5.50 13.23 -7.67
CA SER A 260 5.86 14.53 -7.10
C SER A 260 6.10 14.44 -5.59
N TRP A 261 5.23 13.71 -4.89
CA TRP A 261 5.33 13.50 -3.44
C TRP A 261 6.66 12.84 -3.06
N PHE A 262 7.03 11.74 -3.71
CA PHE A 262 8.30 11.08 -3.40
C PHE A 262 9.51 11.92 -3.78
N LYS A 263 9.45 12.73 -4.84
CA LYS A 263 10.53 13.69 -5.18
C LYS A 263 10.72 14.79 -4.16
N GLU A 264 9.65 15.18 -3.46
CA GLU A 264 9.73 16.20 -2.42
C GLU A 264 10.26 15.62 -1.11
N LYS A 265 9.85 14.39 -0.77
CA LYS A 265 10.06 13.81 0.57
C LYS A 265 11.27 12.89 0.71
N LEU A 266 11.90 12.48 -0.39
CA LEU A 266 13.07 11.58 -0.43
C LEU A 266 14.20 12.19 -1.28
#